data_AF-A0A6C0CMZ5-F1
#
_entry.id   AF-A0A6C0CMZ5-F1
#
_cell.length_a   1.000
_cell.length_b   1.000
_cell.length_c   1.000
_cell.angle_alpha   90.00
_cell.angle_beta   90.00
_cell.angle_gamma   90.00
#
_symmetry.space_group_name_H-M   'P 1'
#
loop_
_entity.id
_entity.type
_entity.pdbx_description
1 polymer ?
#
loop_
_entity_poly.entity_id
_entity_poly.type
_entity_poly.pdbx_seq_one_letter_code
_entity_poly.pdbx_strand_id
1 'polypeptide(L)'
;MNSAMSLENYLFGPLDKKYCMLFYIFTMIMFVVFVLGLFGFASQLLSNKKMSNTELFLTLYSLLATFIGYLTYRLLHSMCVSSSLKQ
;
A
#
# COMPACT_ATOMS: atom_id res chain seq x y z
N MET A 1 -23.20 2.29 -16.45
CA MET A 1 -21.78 2.10 -16.83
C MET A 1 -21.14 3.47 -17.10
N ASN A 2 -21.13 4.35 -16.11
CA ASN A 2 -20.85 5.79 -16.25
C ASN A 2 -20.15 6.38 -15.01
N SER A 3 -20.14 5.67 -13.88
CA SER A 3 -19.47 6.13 -12.66
C SER A 3 -17.96 5.87 -12.66
N ALA A 4 -17.48 4.87 -13.41
CA ALA A 4 -16.05 4.52 -13.48
C ALA A 4 -15.23 5.61 -14.21
N MET A 5 -15.72 6.13 -15.34
CA MET A 5 -14.98 7.11 -16.16
C MET A 5 -14.85 8.49 -15.49
N SER A 6 -15.80 8.88 -14.63
CA SER A 6 -15.69 10.11 -13.82
C SER A 6 -14.69 9.93 -12.67
N LEU A 7 -14.73 8.76 -12.00
CA LEU A 7 -13.76 8.42 -10.97
C LEU A 7 -12.35 8.38 -11.55
N GLU A 8 -12.18 7.81 -12.75
CA GLU A 8 -10.89 7.76 -13.43
C GLU A 8 -10.36 9.16 -13.78
N ASN A 9 -11.20 10.10 -14.21
CA ASN A 9 -10.73 11.48 -14.47
C ASN A 9 -10.51 12.31 -13.19
N TYR A 10 -11.07 11.90 -12.05
CA TYR A 10 -10.85 12.55 -10.75
C TYR A 10 -9.67 11.95 -9.97
N LEU A 11 -9.43 10.64 -10.11
CA LEU A 11 -8.26 9.93 -9.55
C LEU A 11 -7.03 9.96 -10.48
N PHE A 12 -7.24 9.92 -11.80
CA PHE A 12 -6.21 10.02 -12.85
C PHE A 12 -6.33 11.32 -13.67
N GLY A 13 -7.03 12.32 -13.14
CA GLY A 13 -6.86 13.70 -13.61
C GLY A 13 -5.40 14.13 -13.42
N PRO A 14 -4.93 15.21 -14.09
CA PRO A 14 -3.56 15.67 -13.97
C PRO A 14 -3.17 15.73 -12.49
N LEU A 15 -2.19 14.90 -12.11
CA LEU A 15 -1.84 14.59 -10.74
C LEU A 15 -1.28 15.85 -10.06
N ASP A 16 -2.18 16.66 -9.51
CA ASP A 16 -1.86 17.98 -8.97
C ASP A 16 -0.83 17.84 -7.84
N LYS A 17 0.24 18.65 -7.88
CA LYS A 17 1.39 18.57 -6.94
C LYS A 17 0.96 18.52 -5.48
N LYS A 18 -0.20 19.08 -5.14
CA LYS A 18 -0.77 19.06 -3.78
C LYS A 18 -0.97 17.65 -3.20
N TYR A 19 -1.28 16.65 -4.03
CA TYR A 19 -1.52 15.29 -3.56
C TYR A 19 -0.23 14.48 -3.38
N CYS A 20 0.94 15.00 -3.81
CA CYS A 20 2.23 14.30 -3.66
C CYS A 20 2.57 14.03 -2.19
N MET A 21 2.36 15.00 -1.30
CA MET A 21 2.57 14.82 0.14
C MET A 21 1.59 13.78 0.72
N LEU A 22 0.36 13.75 0.21
CA LEU A 22 -0.64 12.78 0.67
C LEU A 22 -0.21 11.36 0.31
N PHE A 23 0.23 11.11 -0.92
CA PHE A 23 0.75 9.80 -1.34
C PHE A 23 2.02 9.39 -0.57
N TYR A 24 2.86 10.35 -0.21
CA TYR A 24 4.03 10.10 0.65
C TYR A 24 3.60 9.64 2.05
N ILE A 25 2.62 10.31 2.66
CA ILE A 25 2.05 9.91 3.96
C ILE A 25 1.45 8.51 3.88
N PHE A 26 0.70 8.19 2.81
CA PHE A 26 0.16 6.84 2.62
C PHE A 26 1.26 5.78 2.44
N THR A 27 2.35 6.11 1.74
CA THR A 27 3.51 5.21 1.62
C THR A 27 4.11 4.91 2.99
N MET A 28 4.24 5.93 3.84
CA MET A 28 4.74 5.77 5.22
C MET A 28 3.78 4.96 6.09
N ILE A 29 2.46 5.18 5.98
CA ILE A 29 1.46 4.39 6.70
C ILE A 29 1.55 2.91 6.29
N MET A 30 1.60 2.59 5.00
CA MET A 30 1.71 1.20 4.55
C MET A 30 3.02 0.55 4.97
N PHE A 31 4.12 1.31 5.03
CA PHE A 31 5.38 0.83 5.57
C PHE A 31 5.26 0.46 7.07
N VAL A 32 4.61 1.31 7.87
CA VAL A 32 4.38 1.02 9.30
C VAL A 32 3.48 -0.21 9.47
N VAL A 33 2.40 -0.32 8.68
CA VAL A 33 1.51 -1.50 8.70
C VAL A 33 2.27 -2.77 8.31
N PHE A 34 3.18 -2.70 7.33
CA PHE A 34 4.04 -3.82 6.95
C PHE A 34 4.95 -4.27 8.09
N VAL A 35 5.58 -3.33 8.80
CA VAL A 35 6.43 -3.63 9.96
C VAL A 35 5.63 -4.26 11.10
N LEU A 36 4.42 -3.76 11.37
CA LEU A 36 3.52 -4.35 12.37
C LEU A 36 3.08 -5.77 11.97
N GLY A 37 2.79 -5.99 10.69
CA GLY A 37 2.48 -7.33 10.15
C GLY A 37 3.64 -8.31 10.31
N LEU A 38 4.88 -7.88 10.04
CA LEU A 38 6.08 -8.67 10.29
C LEU A 38 6.26 -9.01 11.77
N PHE A 39 6.04 -8.05 12.67
CA PHE A 39 6.11 -8.26 14.11
C PHE A 39 5.05 -9.25 14.61
N GLY A 40 3.82 -9.15 14.09
CA GLY A 40 2.74 -10.08 14.37
C GLY A 40 3.11 -11.49 13.92
N PHE A 41 3.60 -11.65 12.69
CA PHE A 41 4.03 -12.93 12.15
C PHE A 41 5.20 -13.54 12.95
N ALA A 42 6.21 -12.74 13.29
CA ALA A 42 7.35 -13.17 14.10
C ALA A 42 6.92 -13.61 15.51
N SER A 43 6.04 -12.85 16.16
CA SER A 43 5.50 -13.21 17.48
C SER A 43 4.71 -14.53 17.43
N GLN A 44 3.97 -14.75 16.34
CA GLN A 44 3.19 -15.96 16.14
C GLN A 44 4.08 -17.19 15.88
N LEU A 45 5.20 -17.02 15.16
CA LEU A 45 6.23 -18.07 15.00
C LEU A 45 6.91 -18.42 16.33
N LEU A 46 7.27 -17.41 17.13
CA LEU A 46 7.92 -17.62 18.43
C LEU A 46 6.98 -18.30 19.45
N SER A 47 5.67 -18.06 19.35
CA SER A 47 4.69 -18.61 20.29
C SER A 47 4.46 -20.13 20.14
N ASN A 48 5.05 -20.81 19.14
CA ASN A 48 5.01 -22.28 18.93
C ASN A 48 3.59 -22.90 18.96
N LYS A 49 2.55 -22.07 18.80
CA LYS A 49 1.17 -22.52 18.73
C LYS A 49 0.99 -23.17 17.36
N LYS A 50 0.46 -24.40 17.30
CA LYS A 50 0.13 -25.09 16.04
C LYS A 50 -0.66 -24.14 15.15
N MET A 51 -0.02 -23.56 14.14
CA MET A 51 -0.69 -22.70 13.19
C MET A 51 -1.62 -23.56 12.37
N SER A 52 -2.90 -23.18 12.33
CA SER A 52 -3.81 -23.72 11.33
C SER A 52 -3.33 -23.27 9.96
N ASN A 53 -3.45 -24.14 8.95
CA ASN A 53 -3.12 -23.79 7.56
C ASN A 53 -3.87 -22.53 7.11
N THR A 54 -5.07 -22.29 7.65
CA THR A 54 -5.87 -21.08 7.39
C THR A 54 -5.20 -19.80 7.91
N GLU A 55 -4.62 -19.84 9.11
CA GLU A 55 -3.94 -18.70 9.74
C GLU A 55 -2.68 -18.32 8.95
N LEU A 56 -1.92 -19.32 8.48
CA LEU A 56 -0.75 -19.14 7.63
C LEU A 56 -1.12 -18.50 6.27
N PHE A 57 -2.20 -18.97 5.65
CA PHE A 57 -2.71 -18.37 4.40
C PHE A 57 -3.16 -16.93 4.60
N LEU A 58 -3.84 -16.63 5.70
CA LEU A 58 -4.27 -15.28 6.06
C LEU A 58 -3.08 -14.33 6.30
N THR A 59 -2.05 -14.77 7.02
CA THR A 59 -0.85 -13.96 7.25
C THR A 59 -0.09 -13.72 5.96
N LEU A 60 0.06 -14.75 5.12
CA LEU A 60 0.71 -14.61 3.80
C LEU A 60 -0.06 -13.66 2.88
N TYR A 61 -1.39 -13.77 2.83
CA TYR A 61 -2.24 -12.87 2.07
C TYR A 61 -2.13 -11.42 2.57
N SER A 62 -2.15 -11.21 3.89
CA SER A 62 -2.01 -9.89 4.50
C SER A 62 -0.64 -9.25 4.20
N LEU A 63 0.43 -10.04 4.24
CA LEU A 63 1.77 -9.60 3.83
C LEU A 63 1.81 -9.21 2.35
N LEU A 64 1.24 -10.03 1.46
CA LEU A 64 1.17 -9.73 0.02
C LEU A 64 0.35 -8.46 -0.25
N ALA A 65 -0.81 -8.32 0.39
CA ALA A 65 -1.67 -7.16 0.23
C ALA A 65 -0.97 -5.87 0.69
N THR A 66 -0.27 -5.93 1.82
CA THR A 66 0.49 -4.79 2.33
C THR A 66 1.69 -4.45 1.43
N PHE A 67 2.37 -5.47 0.90
CA PHE A 67 3.47 -5.29 -0.05
C PHE A 67 3.02 -4.65 -1.36
N ILE A 68 1.90 -5.11 -1.93
CA ILE A 68 1.29 -4.53 -3.13
C ILE A 68 0.81 -3.10 -2.85
N GLY A 69 0.23 -2.85 -1.68
CA GLY A 69 -0.14 -1.51 -1.23
C GLY A 69 1.06 -0.58 -1.20
N TYR A 70 2.15 -0.98 -0.54
CA TYR A 70 3.39 -0.20 -0.50
C TYR A 70 3.95 0.11 -1.90
N LEU A 71 3.98 -0.89 -2.80
CA LEU A 71 4.39 -0.67 -4.19
C LEU A 71 3.50 0.34 -4.90
N THR A 72 2.18 0.24 -4.72
CA THR A 72 1.21 1.16 -5.32
C THR A 72 1.47 2.59 -4.84
N TYR A 73 1.56 2.84 -3.54
CA TYR A 73 1.81 4.19 -3.02
C TYR A 73 3.20 4.74 -3.41
N ARG A 74 4.23 3.89 -3.46
CA ARG A 74 5.56 4.29 -3.93
C ARG A 74 5.57 4.65 -5.42
N LEU A 75 4.86 3.88 -6.25
CA LEU A 75 4.68 4.16 -7.67
C LEU A 75 3.96 5.50 -7.86
N LEU A 76 2.87 5.74 -7.13
CA LEU A 76 2.14 7.01 -7.17
C LEU A 76 3.02 8.19 -6.75
N HIS A 77 3.79 8.04 -5.67
CA HIS A 77 4.75 9.06 -5.24
C HIS A 77 5.83 9.33 -6.29
N SER A 78 6.41 8.28 -6.87
CA SER A 78 7.44 8.39 -7.92
C SER A 78 6.92 9.08 -9.18
N MET A 79 5.68 8.77 -9.59
CA MET A 79 5.03 9.42 -10.71
C MET A 79 4.76 10.89 -10.41
N CYS A 80 4.26 11.21 -9.22
CA CYS A 80 3.98 12.59 -8.81
C CYS A 80 5.25 13.46 -8.79
N VAL A 81 6.36 12.95 -8.24
CA VAL A 81 7.66 13.65 -8.27
C VAL A 81 8.18 13.81 -9.69
N SER A 82 8.03 12.80 -10.56
CA SER A 82 8.51 12.84 -11.95
C SER A 82 7.70 13.81 -12.82
N SER A 83 6.37 13.85 -12.66
CA SER A 83 5.49 14.84 -13.31
C SER A 83 5.84 16.27 -12.88
N SER A 84 6.31 16.43 -11.64
CA SER A 84 6.66 17.72 -11.06
C SER A 84 7.97 18.33 -11.59
N LEU A 85 8.78 17.53 -12.33
CA LEU A 85 9.98 17.94 -13.08
C LEU A 85 9.69 18.22 -14.57
N LYS A 86 8.50 17.84 -15.06
CA LYS A 86 8.05 18.12 -16.43
C LYS A 86 6.98 19.22 -16.42
N GLN A 87 7.28 20.29 -15.70
CA GLN A 87 6.54 21.55 -15.74
C GLN A 87 7.53 22.70 -15.82
#